data_AF-A0AA39CT37-F1
#
_entry.id   AF-A0AA39CT37-F1
#
_cell.length_a   1.000
_cell.length_b   1.000
_cell.length_c   1.000
_cell.angle_alpha   90.00
_cell.angle_beta   90.00
_cell.angle_gamma   90.00
#
_symmetry.space_group_name_H-M   'P 1'
#
loop_
_entity.id
_entity.type
_entity.pdbx_description
1 polymer ?
#
loop_
_entity_poly.entity_id
_entity_poly.type
_entity_poly.pdbx_seq_one_letter_code
_entity_poly.pdbx_strand_id
1 'polypeptide(L)'
;MPWTYLKEIWPAVVGVCFLGTPHRGSATASLGKIAFQISRMAYTQPNIDLLRTLERNSAVLERISDGFAAILVDGQIQVQWFREILPTKGVMIVEPYSSVIGNGREVVRDIPANHRNMTRFASSSDIGFTRILAVLRRWLSDPLSLSLRETEFRSATIQDSFRGTCDWILSETVPFYQWLRAKHRNSTFWIQGKPGSGNSTAMKYAMQHMRTKSLLQQSSPRDWLISGFFVYDRGWEIQKSTRGLLFQLLHSLLTKRPELARYVLPIYVNEVSVKNPNPNGQGVFDELNLARLDPNSKSAITQERQRWTVDRFQAALLAIIRQTTLPLNLCLFIDALDEHSGSRVEMLKLLVNLVASSDPKVVQVKLCLASRPDTQFIDWLQDHSGFKIHDHTSGDMMLYARGRIRMELSLRHVEEKTEFVGVILARISRLAQGVFIRVRLVMDELVQGIQEGDNVEELNDILEDIPVELEDICTRAVLRMGPEKAGEDESKV
;
A
#
# COMPACT_ATOMS: atom_id res chain seq x y z
N MET A 1 -21.45 3.88 3.28
CA MET A 1 -20.54 4.60 2.36
C MET A 1 -19.73 3.59 1.55
N PRO A 2 -20.16 3.21 0.33
CA PRO A 2 -19.49 2.16 -0.48
C PRO A 2 -18.11 2.55 -1.05
N TRP A 3 -17.65 3.78 -0.81
CA TRP A 3 -16.40 4.31 -1.35
C TRP A 3 -15.13 3.91 -0.58
N THR A 4 -15.25 3.42 0.66
CA THR A 4 -14.09 2.99 1.47
C THR A 4 -13.46 1.70 0.96
N TYR A 5 -14.29 0.72 0.56
CA TYR A 5 -13.82 -0.58 0.04
C TYR A 5 -13.04 -0.44 -1.28
N LEU A 6 -13.46 0.46 -2.17
CA LEU A 6 -12.77 0.70 -3.44
C LEU A 6 -11.37 1.34 -3.27
N LYS A 7 -11.15 2.10 -2.19
CA LYS A 7 -9.82 2.66 -1.86
C LYS A 7 -8.81 1.59 -1.43
N GLU A 8 -9.28 0.47 -0.89
CA GLU A 8 -8.42 -0.65 -0.46
C GLU A 8 -8.04 -1.56 -1.63
N ILE A 9 -8.92 -1.69 -2.64
CA ILE A 9 -8.66 -2.49 -3.84
C ILE A 9 -7.63 -1.80 -4.75
N TRP A 10 -7.70 -0.47 -4.88
CA TRP A 10 -6.89 0.30 -5.82
C TRP A 10 -5.38 -0.03 -5.79
N PRO A 11 -4.71 -0.10 -4.62
CA PRO A 11 -3.28 -0.38 -4.57
C PRO A 11 -2.94 -1.87 -4.84
N ALA A 12 -3.92 -2.78 -4.74
CA ALA A 12 -3.76 -4.21 -5.03
C ALA A 12 -4.07 -4.58 -6.51
N VAL A 13 -4.61 -3.66 -7.31
CA VAL A 13 -4.96 -3.92 -8.71
C VAL A 13 -3.75 -3.72 -9.61
N VAL A 14 -3.26 -4.81 -10.20
CA VAL A 14 -2.21 -4.80 -11.22
C VAL A 14 -2.74 -4.31 -12.57
N GLY A 15 -3.98 -4.72 -12.91
CA GLY A 15 -4.62 -4.37 -14.16
C GLY A 15 -6.08 -4.78 -14.21
N VAL A 16 -6.83 -4.18 -15.14
CA VAL A 16 -8.26 -4.47 -15.39
C VAL A 16 -8.46 -4.98 -16.81
N CYS A 17 -9.03 -6.17 -16.93
CA CYS A 17 -9.43 -6.75 -18.21
C CYS A 17 -10.93 -6.51 -18.45
N PHE A 18 -11.27 -5.80 -19.52
CA PHE A 18 -12.65 -5.66 -19.97
C PHE A 18 -12.96 -6.73 -21.01
N LEU A 19 -14.03 -7.50 -20.79
CA LEU A 19 -14.48 -8.58 -21.66
C LEU A 19 -15.87 -8.21 -22.22
N GLY A 20 -15.91 -7.68 -23.44
CA GLY A 20 -17.17 -7.32 -24.09
C GLY A 20 -17.92 -6.23 -23.31
N THR A 21 -17.22 -5.18 -22.89
CA THR A 21 -17.82 -4.06 -22.14
C THR A 21 -17.97 -2.84 -23.06
N PRO A 22 -19.16 -2.23 -23.17
CA PRO A 22 -19.35 -1.01 -23.95
C PRO A 22 -18.90 0.21 -23.13
N HIS A 23 -17.93 0.97 -23.65
CA HIS A 23 -17.35 2.14 -22.99
C HIS A 23 -17.72 3.47 -23.64
N ARG A 24 -18.09 3.46 -24.93
CA ARG A 24 -18.66 4.62 -25.62
C ARG A 24 -20.14 4.45 -25.86
N GLY A 25 -20.91 5.49 -25.51
CA GLY A 25 -22.22 5.77 -26.08
C GLY A 25 -22.12 7.06 -26.89
N SER A 26 -22.05 6.99 -28.21
CA SER A 26 -22.21 8.17 -29.07
C SER A 26 -23.48 8.01 -29.89
N ALA A 27 -24.37 9.00 -29.82
CA ALA A 27 -25.57 9.35 -30.62
C ALA A 27 -26.52 8.26 -31.17
N THR A 28 -26.06 7.07 -31.57
CA THR A 28 -26.85 6.06 -32.28
C THR A 28 -27.12 4.80 -31.44
N ALA A 29 -26.23 4.46 -30.50
CA ALA A 29 -26.40 3.35 -29.57
C ALA A 29 -26.44 3.89 -28.12
N SER A 30 -27.65 4.06 -27.58
CA SER A 30 -27.79 4.30 -26.13
C SER A 30 -27.32 3.05 -25.37
N LEU A 31 -26.69 3.24 -24.21
CA LEU A 31 -26.39 2.15 -23.27
C LEU A 31 -27.62 1.27 -23.01
N GLY A 32 -28.81 1.87 -23.07
CA GLY A 32 -30.11 1.21 -23.07
C GLY A 32 -30.40 0.25 -24.22
N LYS A 33 -30.02 0.57 -25.47
CA LYS A 33 -30.12 -0.37 -26.60
C LYS A 33 -29.20 -1.58 -26.41
N ILE A 34 -28.00 -1.37 -25.88
CA ILE A 34 -27.04 -2.44 -25.60
C ILE A 34 -27.53 -3.31 -24.44
N ALA A 35 -27.98 -2.67 -23.35
CA ALA A 35 -28.68 -3.31 -22.23
C ALA A 35 -29.91 -4.11 -22.67
N PHE A 36 -30.69 -3.59 -23.61
CA PHE A 36 -31.85 -4.24 -24.21
C PHE A 36 -31.46 -5.44 -25.10
N GLN A 37 -30.37 -5.36 -25.84
CA GLN A 37 -29.85 -6.49 -26.61
C GLN A 37 -29.33 -7.61 -25.70
N ILE A 38 -28.64 -7.24 -24.60
CA ILE A 38 -28.22 -8.18 -23.55
C ILE A 38 -29.44 -8.82 -22.87
N SER A 39 -30.49 -8.03 -22.57
CA SER A 39 -31.69 -8.52 -21.86
C SER A 39 -32.51 -9.52 -22.67
N ARG A 40 -32.60 -9.37 -23.99
CA ARG A 40 -33.26 -10.34 -24.89
C ARG A 40 -32.59 -11.73 -24.92
N MET A 41 -31.41 -11.87 -24.32
CA MET A 41 -30.58 -13.08 -24.39
C MET A 41 -30.36 -13.76 -23.04
N ALA A 42 -30.72 -13.10 -21.93
CA ALA A 42 -30.77 -13.72 -20.61
C ALA A 42 -32.01 -14.62 -20.49
N TYR A 43 -31.83 -15.86 -20.00
CA TYR A 43 -32.96 -16.75 -19.70
C TYR A 43 -33.71 -16.32 -18.43
N THR A 44 -33.05 -15.52 -17.59
CA THR A 44 -33.62 -14.84 -16.42
C THR A 44 -34.05 -13.43 -16.81
N GLN A 45 -35.22 -13.00 -16.35
CA GLN A 45 -35.64 -11.61 -16.53
C GLN A 45 -34.60 -10.71 -15.83
N PRO A 46 -33.85 -9.88 -16.57
CA PRO A 46 -32.94 -8.95 -15.92
C PRO A 46 -33.75 -7.90 -15.17
N ASN A 47 -33.15 -7.32 -14.13
CA ASN A 47 -33.76 -6.24 -13.39
C ASN A 47 -33.93 -5.01 -14.31
N ILE A 48 -35.13 -4.83 -14.85
CA ILE A 48 -35.47 -3.81 -15.86
C ILE A 48 -35.30 -2.39 -15.28
N ASP A 49 -35.41 -2.24 -13.96
CA ASP A 49 -35.19 -0.96 -13.28
C ASP A 49 -33.73 -0.52 -13.36
N LEU A 50 -32.78 -1.46 -13.35
CA LEU A 50 -31.35 -1.18 -13.49
C LEU A 50 -31.03 -0.67 -14.91
N LEU A 51 -31.67 -1.25 -15.94
CA LEU A 51 -31.50 -0.83 -17.34
C LEU A 51 -32.11 0.55 -17.60
N ARG A 52 -33.30 0.83 -17.05
CA ARG A 52 -33.93 2.16 -17.12
C ARG A 52 -33.17 3.23 -16.33
N THR A 53 -32.52 2.84 -15.24
CA THR A 53 -31.67 3.72 -14.43
C THR A 53 -30.37 4.08 -15.17
N LEU A 54 -29.77 3.13 -15.88
CA LEU A 54 -28.60 3.38 -16.75
C LEU A 54 -28.94 4.31 -17.93
N GLU A 55 -30.14 4.22 -18.50
CA GLU A 55 -30.64 5.16 -19.52
C GLU A 55 -30.90 6.57 -18.96
N ARG A 56 -31.54 6.67 -17.78
CA ARG A 56 -31.86 7.97 -17.15
C ARG A 56 -30.63 8.73 -16.64
N ASN A 57 -29.56 8.02 -16.28
CA ASN A 57 -28.35 8.59 -15.68
C ASN A 57 -27.16 8.66 -16.66
N SER A 58 -27.41 8.85 -17.96
CA SER A 58 -26.36 8.89 -18.99
C SER A 58 -25.23 9.88 -18.66
N ALA A 59 -25.57 11.04 -18.09
CA ALA A 59 -24.59 12.05 -17.66
C ALA A 59 -23.69 11.57 -16.50
N VAL A 60 -24.19 10.68 -15.62
CA VAL A 60 -23.39 10.08 -14.54
C VAL A 60 -22.41 9.06 -15.11
N LEU A 61 -22.87 8.23 -16.06
CA LEU A 61 -22.04 7.26 -16.76
C LEU A 61 -20.95 7.92 -17.61
N GLU A 62 -21.28 9.02 -18.29
CA GLU A 62 -20.33 9.83 -19.03
C GLU A 62 -19.25 10.40 -18.10
N ARG A 63 -19.64 10.97 -16.96
CA ARG A 63 -18.70 11.44 -15.92
C ARG A 63 -17.82 10.32 -15.34
N ILE A 64 -18.35 9.12 -15.17
CA ILE A 64 -17.57 7.94 -14.72
C ILE A 64 -16.56 7.53 -15.80
N SER A 65 -16.97 7.54 -17.07
CA SER A 65 -16.10 7.22 -18.20
C SER A 65 -14.97 8.23 -18.34
N ASP A 66 -15.26 9.53 -18.22
CA ASP A 66 -14.27 10.62 -18.24
C ASP A 66 -13.29 10.52 -17.05
N GLY A 67 -13.82 10.23 -15.86
CA GLY A 67 -12.99 10.00 -14.67
C GLY A 67 -12.04 8.81 -14.84
N PHE A 68 -12.52 7.72 -15.45
CA PHE A 68 -11.68 6.56 -15.74
C PHE A 68 -10.67 6.85 -16.86
N ALA A 69 -11.04 7.63 -17.88
CA ALA A 69 -10.10 8.07 -18.92
C ALA A 69 -8.92 8.86 -18.35
N ALA A 70 -9.17 9.75 -17.39
CA ALA A 70 -8.13 10.51 -16.69
C ALA A 70 -7.16 9.59 -15.92
N ILE A 71 -7.69 8.56 -15.27
CA ILE A 71 -6.90 7.53 -14.58
C ILE A 71 -5.99 6.76 -15.55
N LEU A 72 -6.47 6.44 -16.76
CA LEU A 72 -5.69 5.73 -17.78
C LEU A 72 -4.50 6.55 -18.30
N VAL A 73 -4.61 7.88 -18.30
CA VAL A 73 -3.52 8.77 -18.74
C VAL A 73 -2.36 8.78 -17.74
N ASP A 74 -2.64 8.61 -16.44
CA ASP A 74 -1.63 8.58 -15.38
C ASP A 74 -0.82 7.26 -15.35
N GLY A 75 -1.29 6.22 -16.05
CA GLY A 75 -0.53 4.97 -16.26
C GLY A 75 -0.39 4.06 -15.04
N GLN A 76 -1.12 4.36 -13.94
CA GLN A 76 -1.02 3.58 -12.70
C GLN A 76 -1.60 2.17 -12.80
N ILE A 77 -2.51 1.89 -13.74
CA ILE A 77 -3.15 0.59 -13.92
C ILE A 77 -3.06 0.15 -15.37
N GLN A 78 -2.70 -1.13 -15.58
CA GLN A 78 -2.71 -1.76 -16.89
C GLN A 78 -4.14 -2.08 -17.31
N VAL A 79 -4.55 -1.73 -18.53
CA VAL A 79 -5.89 -2.07 -19.03
C VAL A 79 -5.81 -2.81 -20.35
N GLN A 80 -6.58 -3.88 -20.46
CA GLN A 80 -6.71 -4.68 -21.68
C GLN A 80 -8.18 -4.84 -22.05
N TRP A 81 -8.48 -4.55 -23.30
CA TRP A 81 -9.82 -4.68 -23.86
C TRP A 81 -9.90 -5.95 -24.71
N PHE A 82 -10.96 -6.73 -24.50
CA PHE A 82 -11.31 -7.87 -25.35
C PHE A 82 -12.69 -7.68 -25.95
N ARG A 83 -12.82 -7.95 -27.25
CA ARG A 83 -14.09 -7.90 -27.97
C ARG A 83 -14.49 -9.25 -28.55
N GLU A 84 -15.78 -9.49 -28.61
CA GLU A 84 -16.37 -10.58 -29.37
C GLU A 84 -16.22 -10.34 -30.88
N ILE A 85 -16.16 -11.41 -31.67
CA ILE A 85 -16.16 -11.34 -33.14
C ILE A 85 -17.26 -12.19 -33.79
N LEU A 86 -18.04 -12.94 -33.00
CA LEU A 86 -19.20 -13.68 -33.51
C LEU A 86 -20.50 -13.08 -32.98
N PRO A 87 -21.53 -12.91 -33.81
CA PRO A 87 -22.80 -12.38 -33.35
C PRO A 87 -23.51 -13.36 -32.40
N THR A 88 -24.21 -12.83 -31.41
CA THR A 88 -25.16 -13.61 -30.61
C THR A 88 -26.52 -13.55 -31.29
N LYS A 89 -27.06 -14.68 -31.76
CA LYS A 89 -28.34 -14.74 -32.48
C LYS A 89 -28.45 -13.71 -33.64
N GLY A 90 -27.37 -13.54 -34.41
CA GLY A 90 -27.34 -12.65 -35.58
C GLY A 90 -27.09 -11.17 -35.27
N VAL A 91 -26.85 -10.80 -34.01
CA VAL A 91 -26.56 -9.41 -33.60
C VAL A 91 -25.23 -9.35 -32.85
N MET A 92 -24.38 -8.38 -33.21
CA MET A 92 -23.20 -8.02 -32.40
C MET A 92 -23.67 -7.18 -31.22
N ILE A 93 -23.33 -7.60 -30.00
CA ILE A 93 -23.80 -6.95 -28.77
C ILE A 93 -22.93 -5.75 -28.43
N VAL A 94 -21.61 -5.89 -28.59
CA VAL A 94 -20.67 -4.79 -28.46
C VAL A 94 -20.08 -4.48 -29.82
N GLU A 95 -20.47 -3.34 -30.37
CA GLU A 95 -19.93 -2.86 -31.63
C GLU A 95 -18.43 -2.51 -31.47
N PRO A 96 -17.57 -2.76 -32.48
CA PRO A 96 -16.13 -2.58 -32.35
C PRO A 96 -15.69 -1.20 -31.86
N TYR A 97 -16.39 -0.13 -32.24
CA TYR A 97 -16.06 1.23 -31.83
C TYR A 97 -16.43 1.53 -30.36
N SER A 98 -17.34 0.76 -29.75
CA SER A 98 -17.75 0.94 -28.35
C SER A 98 -16.95 0.07 -27.40
N SER A 99 -16.09 -0.83 -27.90
CA SER A 99 -15.23 -1.70 -27.07
C SER A 99 -14.06 -1.01 -26.38
N VAL A 100 -13.86 0.29 -26.61
CA VAL A 100 -12.80 1.14 -26.05
C VAL A 100 -13.33 2.53 -25.68
N ILE A 101 -12.57 3.28 -24.88
CA ILE A 101 -12.83 4.69 -24.53
C ILE A 101 -12.32 5.62 -25.64
N GLY A 102 -11.34 5.17 -26.43
CA GLY A 102 -10.82 5.82 -27.64
C GLY A 102 -9.88 7.00 -27.35
N ASN A 103 -8.93 6.78 -26.43
CA ASN A 103 -7.84 7.71 -26.12
C ASN A 103 -6.64 7.59 -27.09
N GLY A 104 -6.75 6.71 -28.10
CA GLY A 104 -5.74 6.52 -29.15
C GLY A 104 -4.53 5.67 -28.77
N ARG A 105 -4.46 5.18 -27.53
CA ARG A 105 -3.36 4.32 -27.02
C ARG A 105 -3.83 2.91 -26.64
N GLU A 106 -5.10 2.59 -26.84
CA GLU A 106 -5.71 1.33 -26.41
C GLU A 106 -5.40 0.17 -27.37
N VAL A 107 -5.04 -0.98 -26.80
CA VAL A 107 -4.87 -2.22 -27.55
C VAL A 107 -6.09 -3.10 -27.33
N VAL A 108 -6.86 -3.37 -28.38
CA VAL A 108 -8.01 -4.30 -28.34
C VAL A 108 -7.60 -5.65 -28.88
N ARG A 109 -8.04 -6.73 -28.22
CA ARG A 109 -7.84 -8.10 -28.68
C ARG A 109 -9.18 -8.79 -28.95
N ASP A 110 -9.18 -9.64 -29.96
CA ASP A 110 -10.38 -10.38 -30.35
C ASP A 110 -10.50 -11.67 -29.55
N ILE A 111 -11.73 -12.12 -29.30
CA ILE A 111 -12.04 -13.47 -28.83
C ILE A 111 -13.00 -14.10 -29.84
N PRO A 112 -12.68 -15.26 -30.45
CA PRO A 112 -13.50 -15.94 -31.46
C PRO A 112 -14.72 -16.62 -30.84
N ALA A 113 -15.55 -15.83 -30.18
CA ALA A 113 -16.76 -16.22 -29.51
C ALA A 113 -17.79 -15.09 -29.62
N ASN A 114 -19.04 -15.43 -29.31
CA ASN A 114 -20.10 -14.46 -29.13
C ASN A 114 -20.12 -13.95 -27.68
N HIS A 115 -20.90 -12.90 -27.41
CA HIS A 115 -20.94 -12.19 -26.14
C HIS A 115 -21.19 -13.11 -24.94
N ARG A 116 -22.01 -14.14 -25.13
CA ARG A 116 -22.33 -15.12 -24.09
C ARG A 116 -21.16 -16.06 -23.78
N ASN A 117 -20.38 -16.41 -24.81
CA ASN A 117 -19.34 -17.43 -24.70
C ASN A 117 -17.93 -16.85 -24.59
N MET A 118 -17.72 -15.54 -24.81
CA MET A 118 -16.38 -14.94 -24.76
C MET A 118 -15.72 -14.98 -23.37
N THR A 119 -16.50 -15.22 -22.31
CA THR A 119 -16.03 -15.40 -20.93
C THR A 119 -16.14 -16.84 -20.44
N ARG A 120 -16.52 -17.78 -21.30
CA ARG A 120 -16.73 -19.20 -20.97
C ARG A 120 -15.75 -20.04 -21.77
N PHE A 121 -14.91 -20.79 -21.06
CA PHE A 121 -13.86 -21.61 -21.67
C PHE A 121 -14.15 -23.07 -21.34
N ALA A 122 -14.13 -23.92 -22.37
CA ALA A 122 -14.25 -25.36 -22.25
C ALA A 122 -12.94 -25.98 -21.76
N SER A 123 -11.79 -25.38 -22.09
CA SER A 123 -10.49 -25.86 -21.64
C SER A 123 -9.42 -24.76 -21.57
N SER A 124 -8.25 -25.11 -21.03
CA SER A 124 -7.06 -24.25 -21.01
C SER A 124 -6.40 -24.05 -22.39
N SER A 125 -6.81 -24.82 -23.41
CA SER A 125 -6.34 -24.67 -24.79
C SER A 125 -7.22 -23.76 -25.65
N ASP A 126 -8.35 -23.27 -25.12
CA ASP A 126 -9.23 -22.35 -25.85
C ASP A 126 -8.52 -21.05 -26.24
N ILE A 127 -8.81 -20.56 -27.45
CA ILE A 127 -8.18 -19.35 -28.00
C ILE A 127 -8.49 -18.13 -27.11
N GLY A 128 -9.73 -18.00 -26.61
CA GLY A 128 -10.09 -16.92 -25.69
C GLY A 128 -9.31 -17.00 -24.37
N PHE A 129 -9.24 -18.19 -23.78
CA PHE A 129 -8.53 -18.44 -22.53
C PHE A 129 -7.04 -18.13 -22.66
N THR A 130 -6.39 -18.66 -23.71
CA THR A 130 -4.96 -18.45 -23.97
C THR A 130 -4.63 -16.98 -24.20
N ARG A 131 -5.49 -16.24 -24.92
CA ARG A 131 -5.31 -14.79 -25.15
C ARG A 131 -5.42 -13.97 -23.86
N ILE A 132 -6.39 -14.27 -23.00
CA ILE A 132 -6.53 -13.61 -21.68
C ILE A 132 -5.36 -13.97 -20.79
N LEU A 133 -5.04 -15.27 -20.69
CA LEU A 133 -3.93 -15.75 -19.87
C LEU A 133 -2.59 -15.16 -20.29
N ALA A 134 -2.33 -14.97 -21.59
CA ALA A 134 -1.11 -14.32 -22.07
C ALA A 134 -0.99 -12.87 -21.58
N VAL A 135 -2.10 -12.13 -21.54
CA VAL A 135 -2.11 -10.75 -21.02
C VAL A 135 -1.88 -10.74 -19.52
N LEU A 136 -2.58 -11.59 -18.77
CA LEU A 136 -2.40 -11.70 -17.32
C LEU A 136 -0.96 -12.12 -16.97
N ARG A 137 -0.40 -13.10 -17.71
CA ARG A 137 0.99 -13.51 -17.56
C ARG A 137 1.95 -12.37 -17.86
N ARG A 138 1.71 -11.57 -18.89
CA ARG A 138 2.53 -10.39 -19.20
C ARG A 138 2.48 -9.35 -18.09
N TRP A 139 1.32 -9.11 -17.49
CA TRP A 139 1.20 -8.20 -16.35
C TRP A 139 1.93 -8.72 -15.11
N LEU A 140 1.96 -10.04 -14.94
CA LEU A 140 2.69 -10.71 -13.87
C LEU A 140 4.17 -10.98 -14.21
N SER A 141 4.60 -10.73 -15.47
CA SER A 141 5.95 -11.05 -15.94
C SER A 141 6.96 -9.94 -15.72
N ASP A 142 6.54 -8.79 -15.18
CA ASP A 142 7.46 -7.80 -14.60
C ASP A 142 7.53 -8.03 -13.07
N PRO A 143 8.42 -8.92 -12.61
CA PRO A 143 8.52 -9.23 -11.19
C PRO A 143 8.98 -8.04 -10.36
N LEU A 144 9.67 -7.05 -10.95
CA LEU A 144 10.11 -5.86 -10.23
C LEU A 144 8.92 -4.92 -10.04
N SER A 145 8.15 -4.60 -11.08
CA SER A 145 6.94 -3.78 -10.95
C SER A 145 5.91 -4.39 -9.99
N LEU A 146 5.72 -5.71 -10.04
CA LEU A 146 4.85 -6.41 -9.09
C LEU A 146 5.37 -6.28 -7.65
N SER A 147 6.65 -6.58 -7.42
CA SER A 147 7.26 -6.43 -6.10
C SER A 147 7.18 -5.00 -5.57
N LEU A 148 7.24 -3.97 -6.42
CA LEU A 148 7.09 -2.57 -6.00
C LEU A 148 5.67 -2.26 -5.53
N ARG A 149 4.67 -2.69 -6.29
CA ARG A 149 3.27 -2.50 -5.90
C ARG A 149 2.98 -3.21 -4.58
N GLU A 150 3.50 -4.43 -4.45
CA GLU A 150 3.39 -5.21 -3.22
C GLU A 150 4.07 -4.49 -2.04
N THR A 151 5.28 -3.96 -2.17
CA THR A 151 5.95 -3.23 -1.07
C THR A 151 5.30 -1.88 -0.75
N GLU A 152 4.78 -1.16 -1.75
CA GLU A 152 4.09 0.12 -1.56
C GLU A 152 2.70 -0.03 -0.92
N PHE A 153 2.03 -1.17 -1.16
CA PHE A 153 0.71 -1.49 -0.60
C PHE A 153 0.65 -1.33 0.92
N ARG A 154 1.69 -1.80 1.63
CA ARG A 154 1.72 -1.70 3.09
C ARG A 154 1.75 -0.25 3.56
N SER A 155 2.56 0.60 2.94
CA SER A 155 2.61 2.03 3.30
C SER A 155 1.29 2.74 3.00
N ALA A 156 0.62 2.36 1.90
CA ALA A 156 -0.68 2.89 1.52
C ALA A 156 -1.81 2.48 2.49
N THR A 157 -1.76 1.27 3.06
CA THR A 157 -2.80 0.76 3.98
C THR A 157 -2.63 1.20 5.43
N ILE A 158 -1.46 1.72 5.82
CA ILE A 158 -1.31 2.37 7.13
C ILE A 158 -2.24 3.57 7.17
N GLN A 159 -3.18 3.56 8.10
CA GLN A 159 -4.08 4.69 8.33
C GLN A 159 -3.28 5.96 8.63
N ASP A 160 -3.67 7.05 7.96
CA ASP A 160 -3.11 8.37 8.25
C ASP A 160 -3.44 8.79 9.68
N SER A 161 -2.59 9.63 10.27
CA SER A 161 -2.82 10.13 11.62
C SER A 161 -4.13 10.93 11.67
N PHE A 162 -4.81 10.87 12.81
CA PHE A 162 -5.96 11.75 13.04
C PHE A 162 -5.48 13.21 13.06
N ARG A 163 -6.32 14.15 12.61
CA ARG A 163 -5.92 15.55 12.48
C ARG A 163 -5.44 16.10 13.83
N GLY A 164 -4.20 16.59 13.88
CA GLY A 164 -3.55 17.14 15.07
C GLY A 164 -2.89 16.10 15.98
N THR A 165 -2.91 14.82 15.62
CA THR A 165 -2.14 13.77 16.31
C THR A 165 -0.79 13.52 15.63
N CYS A 166 0.14 12.91 16.37
CA CYS A 166 1.52 12.59 16.02
C CYS A 166 2.47 13.79 15.91
N ASP A 167 1.98 15.03 16.03
CA ASP A 167 2.81 16.25 16.01
C ASP A 167 3.91 16.22 17.11
N TRP A 168 3.61 15.57 18.23
CA TRP A 168 4.52 15.42 19.37
C TRP A 168 5.84 14.74 18.99
N ILE A 169 5.88 13.87 17.98
CA ILE A 169 7.13 13.15 17.60
C ILE A 169 8.21 14.12 17.10
N LEU A 170 7.80 15.26 16.54
CA LEU A 170 8.68 16.31 16.04
C LEU A 170 8.83 17.48 17.04
N SER A 171 8.35 17.30 18.27
CA SER A 171 8.50 18.26 19.37
C SER A 171 9.91 18.23 19.93
N GLU A 172 10.40 19.38 20.38
CA GLU A 172 11.72 19.52 21.02
C GLU A 172 11.84 18.72 22.33
N THR A 173 10.70 18.35 22.91
CA THR A 173 10.59 17.56 24.14
C THR A 173 10.92 16.08 23.93
N VAL A 174 11.03 15.61 22.68
CA VAL A 174 11.26 14.19 22.36
C VAL A 174 12.67 14.01 21.79
N PRO A 175 13.42 12.96 22.15
CA PRO A 175 14.78 12.73 21.65
C PRO A 175 14.90 12.69 20.12
N PHE A 176 13.82 12.33 19.43
CA PHE A 176 13.76 12.27 17.96
C PHE A 176 14.09 13.61 17.29
N TYR A 177 13.63 14.72 17.88
CA TYR A 177 13.93 16.06 17.38
C TYR A 177 15.43 16.36 17.36
N GLN A 178 16.13 16.01 18.44
CA GLN A 178 17.57 16.20 18.54
C GLN A 178 18.32 15.27 17.60
N TRP A 179 17.85 14.01 17.47
CA TRP A 179 18.43 13.04 16.56
C TRP A 179 18.38 13.50 15.10
N LEU A 180 17.26 14.04 14.62
CA LEU A 180 17.15 14.57 13.24
C LEU A 180 18.20 15.66 12.95
N ARG A 181 18.48 16.52 13.95
CA ARG A 181 19.41 17.65 13.83
C ARG A 181 20.88 17.29 14.06
N ALA A 182 21.15 16.11 14.63
CA ALA A 182 22.52 15.70 14.96
C ALA A 182 23.38 15.50 13.70
N LYS A 183 24.61 16.03 13.70
CA LYS A 183 25.50 15.96 12.52
C LYS A 183 26.24 14.61 12.39
N HIS A 184 26.85 14.11 13.46
CA HIS A 184 27.82 13.01 13.35
C HIS A 184 27.76 11.95 14.48
N ARG A 185 26.85 12.07 15.45
CA ARG A 185 26.70 11.07 16.53
C ARG A 185 25.33 10.38 16.45
N ASN A 186 25.33 9.08 16.77
CA ASN A 186 24.16 8.21 16.88
C ASN A 186 23.25 8.24 15.64
N SER A 187 23.77 7.77 14.51
CA SER A 187 23.02 7.70 13.25
C SER A 187 21.83 6.75 13.30
N THR A 188 21.80 5.79 14.22
CA THR A 188 20.67 4.88 14.43
C THR A 188 19.79 5.37 15.56
N PHE A 189 18.48 5.34 15.35
CA PHE A 189 17.45 5.70 16.31
C PHE A 189 16.41 4.59 16.43
N TRP A 190 15.95 4.30 17.64
CA TRP A 190 15.00 3.22 17.89
C TRP A 190 13.73 3.71 18.58
N ILE A 191 12.59 3.53 17.91
CA ILE A 191 11.25 3.79 18.45
C ILE A 191 10.69 2.46 18.96
N GLN A 192 10.42 2.42 20.26
CA GLN A 192 9.84 1.25 20.92
C GLN A 192 8.35 1.46 21.12
N GLY A 193 7.52 0.45 20.83
CA GLY A 193 6.12 0.56 21.18
C GLY A 193 5.43 -0.77 21.39
N LYS A 194 4.38 -0.74 22.21
CA LYS A 194 3.48 -1.87 22.42
C LYS A 194 2.64 -2.11 21.17
N PRO A 195 2.13 -3.33 20.94
CA PRO A 195 1.17 -3.57 19.87
C PRO A 195 0.01 -2.57 19.92
N GLY A 196 -0.36 -1.99 18.78
CA GLY A 196 -1.47 -1.04 18.70
C GLY A 196 -1.23 0.32 19.38
N SER A 197 -0.01 0.67 19.77
CA SER A 197 0.33 1.99 20.35
C SER A 197 0.49 3.13 19.33
N GLY A 198 0.44 2.82 18.03
CA GLY A 198 0.53 3.81 16.95
C GLY A 198 1.91 3.98 16.31
N ASN A 199 2.86 3.06 16.54
CA ASN A 199 4.21 3.08 15.93
C ASN A 199 4.18 3.32 14.41
N SER A 200 3.49 2.47 13.65
CA SER A 200 3.46 2.57 12.18
C SER A 200 2.85 3.90 11.71
N THR A 201 1.80 4.38 12.38
CA THR A 201 1.18 5.68 12.07
C THR A 201 2.15 6.82 12.36
N ALA A 202 2.83 6.81 13.50
CA ALA A 202 3.83 7.82 13.85
C ALA A 202 5.06 7.78 12.94
N MET A 203 5.53 6.59 12.57
CA MET A 203 6.63 6.38 11.62
C MET A 203 6.27 6.92 10.23
N LYS A 204 5.08 6.59 9.72
CA LYS A 204 4.59 7.11 8.43
C LYS A 204 4.46 8.64 8.48
N TYR A 205 3.85 9.17 9.55
CA TYR A 205 3.74 10.61 9.77
C TYR A 205 5.12 11.27 9.77
N ALA A 206 6.06 10.81 10.59
CA ALA A 206 7.41 11.38 10.68
C ALA A 206 8.16 11.32 9.34
N MET A 207 8.05 10.21 8.61
CA MET A 207 8.71 10.04 7.31
C MET A 207 8.18 11.03 6.26
N GLN A 208 6.88 11.30 6.26
CA GLN A 208 6.23 12.13 5.23
C GLN A 208 6.12 13.62 5.60
N HIS A 209 6.29 13.96 6.89
CA HIS A 209 6.05 15.31 7.36
C HIS A 209 7.14 16.31 6.93
N MET A 210 6.72 17.49 6.45
CA MET A 210 7.63 18.53 5.92
C MET A 210 8.64 19.05 6.96
N ARG A 211 8.26 19.07 8.24
CA ARG A 211 9.15 19.48 9.33
C ARG A 211 10.33 18.51 9.50
N THR A 212 10.17 17.22 9.18
CA THR A 212 11.28 16.25 9.22
C THR A 212 12.38 16.64 8.24
N LYS A 213 12.01 16.97 6.99
CA LYS A 213 12.98 17.46 6.00
C LYS A 213 13.67 18.75 6.47
N SER A 214 12.90 19.67 7.06
CA SER A 214 13.44 20.92 7.59
C SER A 214 14.43 20.71 8.74
N LEU A 215 14.17 19.76 9.64
CA LEU A 215 15.06 19.41 10.75
C LEU A 215 16.32 18.70 10.27
N LEU A 216 16.20 17.80 9.29
CA LEU A 216 17.33 17.15 8.65
C LEU A 216 18.26 18.16 7.96
N GLN A 217 17.71 19.19 7.30
CA GLN A 217 18.50 20.24 6.65
C GLN A 217 19.35 21.05 7.66
N GLN A 218 18.95 21.09 8.94
CA GLN A 218 19.77 21.72 9.98
C GLN A 218 21.01 20.90 10.34
N SER A 219 20.97 19.58 10.12
CA SER A 219 22.11 18.69 10.38
C SER A 219 23.15 18.75 9.27
N SER A 220 22.74 19.06 8.04
CA SER A 220 23.61 19.07 6.86
C SER A 220 23.01 19.98 5.78
N PRO A 221 23.80 20.85 5.13
CA PRO A 221 23.30 21.75 4.10
C PRO A 221 22.89 21.04 2.80
N ARG A 222 23.24 19.75 2.66
CA ARG A 222 22.90 18.90 1.52
C ARG A 222 21.49 18.35 1.65
N ASP A 223 20.83 18.16 0.51
CA ASP A 223 19.49 17.58 0.48
C ASP A 223 19.46 16.13 0.98
N TRP A 224 18.39 15.81 1.69
CA TRP A 224 18.14 14.49 2.25
C TRP A 224 17.17 13.67 1.39
N LEU A 225 17.59 12.44 1.04
CA LEU A 225 16.68 11.42 0.52
C LEU A 225 16.07 10.66 1.67
N ILE A 226 14.77 10.79 1.83
CA ILE A 226 13.99 10.03 2.81
C ILE A 226 13.41 8.80 2.10
N SER A 227 13.63 7.62 2.66
CA SER A 227 13.04 6.37 2.17
C SER A 227 12.62 5.51 3.34
N GLY A 228 11.68 4.59 3.12
CA GLY A 228 11.31 3.66 4.16
C GLY A 228 10.74 2.34 3.67
N PHE A 229 10.64 1.42 4.60
CA PHE A 229 10.05 0.10 4.43
C PHE A 229 9.23 -0.24 5.67
N PHE A 230 7.99 -0.68 5.45
CA PHE A 230 7.07 -1.04 6.52
C PHE A 230 6.86 -2.55 6.41
N VAL A 231 7.38 -3.28 7.39
CA VAL A 231 7.24 -4.73 7.42
C VAL A 231 5.76 -5.08 7.64
N TYR A 232 5.32 -6.18 7.02
CA TYR A 232 3.96 -6.68 7.19
C TYR A 232 3.91 -8.20 7.21
N ASP A 233 3.71 -8.80 8.38
CA ASP A 233 3.72 -10.26 8.57
C ASP A 233 2.62 -11.00 7.78
N ARG A 234 1.43 -10.42 7.72
CA ARG A 234 0.26 -10.88 6.96
C ARG A 234 0.33 -10.55 5.47
N GLY A 235 1.39 -9.86 5.06
CA GLY A 235 1.66 -9.49 3.68
C GLY A 235 2.26 -10.59 2.83
N TRP A 236 2.52 -10.24 1.56
CA TRP A 236 3.31 -11.05 0.64
C TRP A 236 4.75 -11.20 1.13
N GLU A 237 5.48 -12.20 0.62
CA GLU A 237 6.84 -12.48 1.07
C GLU A 237 7.79 -11.28 0.90
N ILE A 238 7.58 -10.45 -0.12
CA ILE A 238 8.36 -9.22 -0.34
C ILE A 238 8.07 -8.13 0.71
N GLN A 239 6.96 -8.20 1.46
CA GLN A 239 6.63 -7.22 2.50
C GLN A 239 7.22 -7.60 3.87
N LYS A 240 7.71 -8.83 4.04
CA LYS A 240 8.23 -9.32 5.33
C LYS A 240 9.66 -9.84 5.31
N SER A 241 10.27 -9.93 4.13
CA SER A 241 11.62 -10.49 3.95
C SER A 241 12.71 -9.42 3.82
N THR A 242 13.97 -9.82 4.09
CA THR A 242 15.16 -8.97 3.87
C THR A 242 15.31 -8.59 2.40
N ARG A 243 14.94 -9.49 1.50
CA ARG A 243 14.95 -9.24 0.05
C ARG A 243 14.08 -8.03 -0.28
N GLY A 244 12.86 -8.00 0.27
CA GLY A 244 11.91 -6.92 0.04
C GLY A 244 12.35 -5.57 0.61
N LEU A 245 12.89 -5.59 1.83
CA LEU A 245 13.51 -4.41 2.44
C LEU A 245 14.59 -3.82 1.53
N LEU A 246 15.57 -4.64 1.14
CA LEU A 246 16.69 -4.18 0.32
C LEU A 246 16.23 -3.72 -1.08
N PHE A 247 15.29 -4.45 -1.67
CA PHE A 247 14.68 -4.12 -2.95
C PHE A 247 14.00 -2.75 -2.92
N GLN A 248 13.11 -2.51 -1.95
CA GLN A 248 12.37 -1.25 -1.85
C GLN A 248 13.31 -0.06 -1.59
N LEU A 249 14.30 -0.25 -0.71
CA LEU A 249 15.29 0.78 -0.45
C LEU A 249 16.10 1.11 -1.70
N LEU A 250 16.63 0.10 -2.40
CA LEU A 250 17.41 0.31 -3.62
C LEU A 250 16.57 1.01 -4.69
N HIS A 251 15.35 0.53 -4.94
CA HIS A 251 14.45 1.14 -5.91
C HIS A 251 14.15 2.61 -5.58
N SER A 252 13.74 2.90 -4.34
CA SER A 252 13.43 4.27 -3.91
C SER A 252 14.63 5.22 -4.09
N LEU A 253 15.85 4.75 -3.81
CA LEU A 253 17.07 5.53 -4.02
C LEU A 253 17.35 5.79 -5.50
N LEU A 254 17.26 4.76 -6.35
CA LEU A 254 17.52 4.89 -7.78
C LEU A 254 16.46 5.75 -8.48
N THR A 255 15.19 5.65 -8.07
CA THR A 255 14.09 6.46 -8.61
C THR A 255 14.26 7.93 -8.23
N LYS A 256 14.64 8.23 -6.99
CA LYS A 256 14.86 9.62 -6.55
C LYS A 256 16.18 10.22 -7.03
N ARG A 257 17.21 9.40 -7.24
CA ARG A 257 18.53 9.80 -7.74
C ARG A 257 19.08 8.79 -8.75
N PRO A 258 18.69 8.91 -10.03
CA PRO A 258 19.13 8.00 -11.09
C PRO A 258 20.65 7.92 -11.27
N GLU A 259 21.38 8.98 -10.89
CA GLU A 259 22.85 9.04 -10.91
C GLU A 259 23.52 7.92 -10.11
N LEU A 260 22.83 7.39 -9.09
CA LEU A 260 23.31 6.29 -8.24
C LEU A 260 23.42 4.97 -9.00
N ALA A 261 22.74 4.84 -10.15
CA ALA A 261 22.78 3.64 -10.98
C ALA A 261 24.22 3.27 -11.38
N ARG A 262 25.12 4.26 -11.55
CA ARG A 262 26.54 4.00 -11.89
C ARG A 262 27.28 3.09 -10.91
N TYR A 263 26.86 3.05 -9.64
CA TYR A 263 27.46 2.19 -8.61
C TYR A 263 26.83 0.79 -8.59
N VAL A 264 25.62 0.67 -9.11
CA VAL A 264 24.85 -0.58 -9.16
C VAL A 264 25.10 -1.34 -10.45
N LEU A 265 25.24 -0.63 -11.58
CA LEU A 265 25.44 -1.21 -12.90
C LEU A 265 26.62 -2.20 -12.98
N PRO A 266 27.80 -1.97 -12.36
CA PRO A 266 28.88 -2.95 -12.40
C PRO A 266 28.52 -4.29 -11.75
N ILE A 267 27.72 -4.26 -10.68
CA ILE A 267 27.23 -5.46 -9.99
C ILE A 267 26.25 -6.22 -10.89
N TYR A 268 25.50 -5.49 -11.72
CA TYR A 268 24.63 -6.06 -12.73
C TYR A 268 25.41 -6.65 -13.94
N VAL A 269 26.39 -5.93 -14.47
CA VAL A 269 27.12 -6.26 -15.72
C VAL A 269 28.18 -7.34 -15.54
N ASN A 270 28.93 -7.33 -14.42
CA ASN A 270 30.05 -8.26 -14.19
C ASN A 270 29.63 -9.74 -14.24
N GLU A 271 28.36 -10.07 -14.10
CA GLU A 271 27.89 -11.45 -14.17
C GLU A 271 27.18 -11.84 -15.47
N VAL A 272 26.67 -10.87 -16.24
CA VAL A 272 26.21 -11.15 -17.61
C VAL A 272 27.38 -11.65 -18.46
N SER A 273 28.57 -11.05 -18.26
CA SER A 273 29.81 -11.45 -18.93
C SER A 273 30.38 -12.78 -18.43
N VAL A 274 30.10 -13.19 -17.18
CA VAL A 274 30.60 -14.46 -16.61
C VAL A 274 29.72 -15.65 -17.01
N LYS A 275 28.44 -15.45 -17.33
CA LYS A 275 27.52 -16.52 -17.77
C LYS A 275 27.38 -16.65 -19.29
N ASN A 276 27.85 -15.68 -20.08
CA ASN A 276 27.91 -15.75 -21.54
C ASN A 276 29.20 -15.09 -22.07
N PRO A 277 30.30 -15.85 -22.23
CA PRO A 277 31.51 -15.33 -22.86
C PRO A 277 31.27 -15.27 -24.37
N ASN A 278 30.71 -14.17 -24.88
CA ASN A 278 30.71 -13.92 -26.31
C ASN A 278 32.03 -13.21 -26.68
N PRO A 279 32.94 -13.82 -27.45
CA PRO A 279 34.32 -13.33 -27.61
C PRO A 279 34.46 -12.00 -28.37
N ASN A 280 33.36 -11.43 -28.88
CA ASN A 280 33.43 -10.30 -29.82
C ASN A 280 32.83 -8.97 -29.29
N GLY A 281 32.50 -8.87 -27.99
CA GLY A 281 32.28 -7.57 -27.32
C GLY A 281 31.14 -6.65 -27.82
N GLN A 282 30.30 -7.09 -28.76
CA GLN A 282 29.30 -6.22 -29.42
C GLN A 282 27.85 -6.38 -28.91
N GLY A 283 27.57 -7.31 -27.99
CA GLY A 283 26.18 -7.65 -27.59
C GLY A 283 25.61 -6.95 -26.35
N VAL A 284 26.41 -6.21 -25.57
CA VAL A 284 25.97 -5.72 -24.25
C VAL A 284 24.95 -4.58 -24.35
N PHE A 285 24.95 -3.82 -25.45
CA PHE A 285 24.00 -2.72 -25.66
C PHE A 285 22.67 -3.15 -26.31
N ASP A 286 22.65 -4.26 -27.05
CA ASP A 286 21.42 -4.74 -27.70
C ASP A 286 20.45 -5.44 -26.71
N GLU A 287 20.96 -6.03 -25.62
CA GLU A 287 20.16 -6.68 -24.58
C GLU A 287 19.55 -5.72 -23.54
N LEU A 288 19.96 -4.45 -23.54
CA LEU A 288 19.31 -3.39 -22.76
C LEU A 288 17.95 -2.96 -23.36
N ASN A 289 17.60 -3.45 -24.54
CA ASN A 289 16.24 -3.32 -25.08
C ASN A 289 15.30 -4.29 -24.35
N LEU A 290 14.67 -3.78 -23.30
CA LEU A 290 13.56 -4.36 -22.49
C LEU A 290 12.32 -4.84 -23.28
N ALA A 291 12.39 -4.97 -24.61
CA ALA A 291 11.26 -5.24 -25.50
C ALA A 291 11.33 -6.58 -26.26
N ARG A 292 12.36 -7.41 -26.06
CA ARG A 292 12.57 -8.65 -26.85
C ARG A 292 12.55 -9.98 -26.09
N LEU A 293 12.16 -10.00 -24.82
CA LEU A 293 11.90 -11.27 -24.14
C LEU A 293 10.55 -11.82 -24.58
N ASP A 294 10.52 -13.07 -25.07
CA ASP A 294 9.29 -13.81 -25.30
C ASP A 294 8.53 -13.98 -23.96
N PRO A 295 7.38 -13.32 -23.77
CA PRO A 295 6.61 -13.37 -22.53
C PRO A 295 6.10 -14.78 -22.19
N ASN A 296 6.13 -15.72 -23.14
CA ASN A 296 5.66 -17.09 -22.95
C ASN A 296 6.69 -18.03 -22.34
N SER A 297 7.97 -17.64 -22.25
CA SER A 297 8.98 -18.51 -21.66
C SER A 297 8.98 -18.42 -20.14
N LYS A 298 8.47 -19.47 -19.47
CA LYS A 298 8.61 -19.67 -18.01
C LYS A 298 10.06 -19.52 -17.52
N SER A 299 11.06 -19.74 -18.38
CA SER A 299 12.47 -19.64 -18.02
C SER A 299 12.96 -18.21 -17.84
N ALA A 300 12.43 -17.23 -18.60
CA ALA A 300 12.88 -15.84 -18.54
C ALA A 300 12.42 -15.13 -17.24
N ILE A 301 11.17 -15.36 -16.84
CA ILE A 301 10.59 -14.80 -15.59
C ILE A 301 11.28 -15.40 -14.35
N THR A 302 11.58 -16.71 -14.40
CA THR A 302 12.32 -17.39 -13.33
C THR A 302 13.77 -16.89 -13.27
N GLN A 303 14.40 -16.66 -14.42
CA GLN A 303 15.76 -16.11 -14.51
C GLN A 303 15.88 -14.72 -13.89
N GLU A 304 14.94 -13.79 -14.12
CA GLU A 304 15.04 -12.44 -13.52
C GLU A 304 14.81 -12.44 -12.01
N ARG A 305 13.85 -13.23 -11.49
CA ARG A 305 13.69 -13.40 -10.04
C ARG A 305 14.93 -14.03 -9.40
N GLN A 306 15.62 -14.91 -10.12
CA GLN A 306 16.91 -15.50 -9.73
C GLN A 306 18.11 -14.54 -9.87
N ARG A 307 18.02 -13.50 -10.73
CA ARG A 307 19.09 -12.53 -10.98
C ARG A 307 19.28 -11.49 -9.87
N TRP A 308 18.30 -11.26 -9.00
CA TRP A 308 18.46 -10.34 -7.86
C TRP A 308 18.25 -11.06 -6.52
N THR A 309 19.32 -11.62 -5.97
CA THR A 309 19.33 -12.26 -4.64
C THR A 309 19.49 -11.21 -3.54
N VAL A 310 19.28 -11.63 -2.27
CA VAL A 310 19.53 -10.79 -1.09
C VAL A 310 20.96 -10.23 -1.13
N ASP A 311 21.95 -11.09 -1.39
CA ASP A 311 23.36 -10.69 -1.46
C ASP A 311 23.62 -9.63 -2.53
N ARG A 312 22.94 -9.71 -3.68
CA ARG A 312 23.09 -8.72 -4.77
C ARG A 312 22.48 -7.38 -4.39
N PHE A 313 21.28 -7.38 -3.81
CA PHE A 313 20.67 -6.14 -3.34
C PHE A 313 21.51 -5.50 -2.22
N GLN A 314 22.04 -6.32 -1.31
CA GLN A 314 22.95 -5.86 -0.26
C GLN A 314 24.24 -5.28 -0.86
N ALA A 315 24.87 -5.96 -1.81
CA ALA A 315 26.07 -5.46 -2.48
C ALA A 315 25.81 -4.13 -3.21
N ALA A 316 24.66 -4.01 -3.89
CA ALA A 316 24.26 -2.78 -4.58
C ALA A 316 24.05 -1.61 -3.62
N LEU A 317 23.33 -1.83 -2.53
CA LEU A 317 23.14 -0.81 -1.50
C LEU A 317 24.46 -0.43 -0.82
N LEU A 318 25.32 -1.41 -0.50
CA LEU A 318 26.65 -1.13 0.05
C LEU A 318 27.53 -0.35 -0.91
N ALA A 319 27.46 -0.61 -2.23
CA ALA A 319 28.20 0.18 -3.22
C ALA A 319 27.75 1.64 -3.26
N ILE A 320 26.43 1.89 -3.17
CA ILE A 320 25.86 3.26 -3.05
C ILE A 320 26.32 3.94 -1.76
N ILE A 321 26.47 3.19 -0.66
CA ILE A 321 26.81 3.74 0.65
C ILE A 321 28.31 4.00 0.80
N ARG A 322 29.15 3.14 0.24
CA ARG A 322 30.62 3.17 0.36
C ARG A 322 31.32 4.07 -0.65
N GLN A 323 30.61 4.52 -1.69
CA GLN A 323 31.16 5.43 -2.69
C GLN A 323 31.64 6.75 -2.04
N THR A 324 32.64 7.36 -2.66
CA THR A 324 33.36 8.52 -2.10
C THR A 324 33.25 9.79 -2.97
N THR A 325 32.44 9.77 -4.02
CA THR A 325 32.46 10.80 -5.08
C THR A 325 31.17 11.61 -5.16
N LEU A 326 30.01 11.04 -4.86
CA LEU A 326 28.72 11.72 -4.90
C LEU A 326 28.23 12.07 -3.49
N PRO A 327 28.11 13.36 -3.13
CA PRO A 327 27.54 13.75 -1.85
C PRO A 327 26.09 13.24 -1.70
N LEU A 328 25.80 12.51 -0.62
CA LEU A 328 24.51 11.86 -0.42
C LEU A 328 24.12 11.87 1.07
N ASN A 329 22.94 12.38 1.40
CA ASN A 329 22.36 12.21 2.72
C ASN A 329 21.12 11.32 2.64
N LEU A 330 21.09 10.24 3.42
CA LEU A 330 20.00 9.26 3.46
C LEU A 330 19.37 9.23 4.83
N CYS A 331 18.05 9.34 4.89
CA CYS A 331 17.27 9.05 6.10
C CYS A 331 16.33 7.87 5.82
N LEU A 332 16.59 6.75 6.48
CA LEU A 332 15.92 5.48 6.28
C LEU A 332 14.96 5.21 7.44
N PHE A 333 13.70 4.93 7.16
CA PHE A 333 12.68 4.55 8.12
C PHE A 333 12.30 3.08 7.94
N ILE A 334 12.50 2.24 8.95
CA ILE A 334 12.15 0.83 8.88
C ILE A 334 11.25 0.48 10.06
N ASP A 335 10.00 0.20 9.77
CA ASP A 335 8.93 -0.04 10.75
C ASP A 335 8.60 -1.52 10.89
N ALA A 336 8.05 -1.87 12.06
CA ALA A 336 7.58 -3.21 12.40
C ALA A 336 8.64 -4.32 12.24
N LEU A 337 9.89 -4.05 12.63
CA LEU A 337 10.97 -5.03 12.48
C LEU A 337 10.70 -6.39 13.15
N ASP A 338 9.88 -6.41 14.19
CA ASP A 338 9.45 -7.63 14.88
C ASP A 338 8.60 -8.57 14.01
N GLU A 339 7.95 -8.04 12.97
CA GLU A 339 7.12 -8.76 11.99
C GLU A 339 7.94 -9.39 10.82
N HIS A 340 9.27 -9.27 10.84
CA HIS A 340 10.14 -9.81 9.80
C HIS A 340 10.16 -11.35 9.81
N SER A 341 10.08 -11.97 8.63
CA SER A 341 9.96 -13.44 8.48
C SER A 341 11.29 -14.20 8.62
N GLY A 342 12.42 -13.52 8.58
CA GLY A 342 13.76 -14.11 8.60
C GLY A 342 14.51 -13.91 9.93
N SER A 343 15.83 -14.07 9.89
CA SER A 343 16.68 -13.84 11.06
C SER A 343 16.74 -12.35 11.40
N ARG A 344 16.13 -11.98 12.54
CA ARG A 344 16.16 -10.61 13.07
C ARG A 344 17.58 -10.12 13.33
N VAL A 345 18.45 -11.00 13.85
CA VAL A 345 19.86 -10.67 14.11
C VAL A 345 20.62 -10.37 12.82
N GLU A 346 20.46 -11.18 11.77
CA GLU A 346 21.14 -10.93 10.49
C GLU A 346 20.61 -9.66 9.81
N MET A 347 19.31 -9.40 9.92
CA MET A 347 18.70 -8.16 9.43
C MET A 347 19.21 -6.93 10.22
N LEU A 348 19.32 -6.99 11.54
CA LEU A 348 19.89 -5.90 12.35
C LEU A 348 21.37 -5.66 12.03
N LYS A 349 22.17 -6.74 11.92
CA LYS A 349 23.58 -6.67 11.50
C LYS A 349 23.72 -5.97 10.16
N LEU A 350 22.91 -6.36 9.17
CA LEU A 350 22.87 -5.74 7.86
C LEU A 350 22.60 -4.23 7.99
N LEU A 351 21.52 -3.84 8.67
CA LEU A 351 21.11 -2.43 8.78
C LEU A 351 22.14 -1.55 9.49
N VAL A 352 22.71 -2.04 10.60
CA VAL A 352 23.77 -1.34 11.33
C VAL A 352 25.04 -1.25 10.49
N ASN A 353 25.39 -2.31 9.75
CA ASN A 353 26.54 -2.31 8.84
C ASN A 353 26.37 -1.33 7.67
N LEU A 354 25.15 -1.10 7.17
CA LEU A 354 24.89 -0.06 6.18
C LEU A 354 25.27 1.32 6.73
N VAL A 355 24.93 1.62 7.99
CA VAL A 355 25.31 2.89 8.63
C VAL A 355 26.82 2.97 8.84
N ALA A 356 27.42 1.91 9.40
CA ALA A 356 28.84 1.87 9.75
C ALA A 356 29.77 1.88 8.52
N SER A 357 29.31 1.40 7.37
CA SER A 357 30.06 1.39 6.11
C SER A 357 30.12 2.74 5.38
N SER A 358 29.41 3.76 5.87
CA SER A 358 29.35 5.09 5.24
C SER A 358 30.52 5.98 5.70
N ASP A 359 31.03 6.85 4.82
CA ASP A 359 31.87 7.98 5.21
C ASP A 359 30.97 9.22 5.36
N PRO A 360 30.68 9.71 6.59
CA PRO A 360 29.78 10.84 6.82
C PRO A 360 30.16 12.14 6.09
N LYS A 361 31.41 12.27 5.64
CA LYS A 361 31.84 13.41 4.82
C LYS A 361 31.21 13.35 3.43
N VAL A 362 31.05 12.17 2.86
CA VAL A 362 30.48 11.96 1.52
C VAL A 362 29.04 11.46 1.61
N VAL A 363 28.84 10.34 2.31
CA VAL A 363 27.56 9.67 2.49
C VAL A 363 27.18 9.69 3.97
N GLN A 364 26.15 10.46 4.29
CA GLN A 364 25.58 10.49 5.63
C GLN A 364 24.33 9.63 5.69
N VAL A 365 24.30 8.62 6.56
CA VAL A 365 23.12 7.78 6.79
C VAL A 365 22.55 8.04 8.17
N LYS A 366 21.24 8.25 8.23
CA LYS A 366 20.41 8.23 9.43
C LYS A 366 19.41 7.08 9.30
N LEU A 367 19.32 6.24 10.32
CA LEU A 367 18.48 5.05 10.34
C LEU A 367 17.50 5.12 11.52
N CYS A 368 16.21 5.22 11.24
CA CYS A 368 15.14 5.16 12.22
C CYS A 368 14.48 3.78 12.15
N LEU A 369 14.56 3.03 13.24
CA LEU A 369 14.00 1.69 13.39
C LEU A 369 12.81 1.74 14.35
N ALA A 370 11.75 1.00 14.06
CA ALA A 370 10.66 0.80 15.00
C ALA A 370 10.35 -0.69 15.17
N SER A 371 10.13 -1.10 16.43
CA SER A 371 9.78 -2.47 16.78
C SER A 371 9.12 -2.56 18.15
N ARG A 372 8.61 -3.75 18.48
CA ARG A 372 8.36 -4.14 19.87
C ARG A 372 9.68 -4.24 20.67
N PRO A 373 9.66 -3.98 21.98
CA PRO A 373 10.82 -4.15 22.85
C PRO A 373 11.02 -5.64 23.22
N ASP A 374 11.23 -6.48 22.22
CA ASP A 374 11.61 -7.89 22.42
C ASP A 374 13.10 -7.98 22.79
N THR A 375 13.51 -9.04 23.51
CA THR A 375 14.86 -9.22 24.09
C THR A 375 15.94 -9.00 23.05
N GLN A 376 15.78 -9.57 21.84
CA GLN A 376 16.77 -9.43 20.76
C GLN A 376 16.96 -7.98 20.28
N PHE A 377 15.90 -7.17 20.25
CA PHE A 377 16.00 -5.76 19.87
C PHE A 377 16.59 -4.93 21.00
N ILE A 378 16.25 -5.24 22.26
CA ILE A 378 16.85 -4.59 23.43
C ILE A 378 18.36 -4.81 23.42
N ASP A 379 18.82 -6.06 23.29
CA ASP A 379 20.24 -6.41 23.32
C ASP A 379 21.06 -5.65 22.25
N TRP A 380 20.47 -5.41 21.07
CA TRP A 380 21.15 -4.76 19.94
C TRP A 380 20.99 -3.24 19.90
N LEU A 381 19.85 -2.70 20.36
CA LEU A 381 19.45 -1.32 20.11
C LEU A 381 19.38 -0.46 21.38
N GLN A 382 19.49 -1.02 22.58
CA GLN A 382 19.39 -0.27 23.84
C GLN A 382 20.41 0.87 23.97
N ASP A 383 21.62 0.70 23.42
CA ASP A 383 22.69 1.71 23.47
C ASP A 383 22.49 2.83 22.44
N HIS A 384 21.55 2.67 21.51
CA HIS A 384 21.21 3.68 20.52
C HIS A 384 20.20 4.68 21.08
N SER A 385 20.16 5.88 20.50
CA SER A 385 19.17 6.89 20.86
C SER A 385 17.77 6.37 20.55
N GLY A 386 16.80 6.58 21.45
CA GLY A 386 15.47 6.05 21.27
C GLY A 386 14.50 6.51 22.34
N PHE A 387 13.24 6.13 22.19
CA PHE A 387 12.21 6.35 23.22
C PHE A 387 11.06 5.35 23.06
N LYS A 388 10.22 5.27 24.09
CA LYS A 388 8.99 4.47 24.10
C LYS A 388 7.80 5.32 23.69
N ILE A 389 7.15 4.96 22.59
CA ILE A 389 6.06 5.76 22.01
C ILE A 389 4.86 5.89 22.97
N HIS A 390 4.60 4.85 23.74
CA HIS A 390 3.46 4.78 24.65
C HIS A 390 3.56 5.78 25.82
N ASP A 391 4.75 6.34 26.05
CA ASP A 391 4.97 7.38 27.06
C ASP A 391 4.57 8.78 26.55
N HIS A 392 4.28 8.93 25.25
CA HIS A 392 4.01 10.23 24.61
C HIS A 392 2.65 10.32 23.90
N THR A 393 1.90 9.23 23.80
CA THR A 393 0.67 9.14 22.98
C THR A 393 -0.62 9.43 23.73
N SER A 394 -0.56 9.67 25.05
CA SER A 394 -1.75 9.96 25.87
C SER A 394 -2.50 11.20 25.38
N GLY A 395 -1.80 12.29 25.05
CA GLY A 395 -2.41 13.50 24.50
C GLY A 395 -3.14 13.26 23.18
N ASP A 396 -2.54 12.48 22.27
CA ASP A 396 -3.13 12.12 20.98
C ASP A 396 -4.40 11.28 21.14
N MET A 397 -4.38 10.30 22.05
CA MET A 397 -5.54 9.45 22.33
C MET A 397 -6.73 10.28 22.81
N MET A 398 -6.47 11.28 23.66
CA MET A 398 -7.49 12.18 24.18
C MET A 398 -8.02 13.14 23.11
N LEU A 399 -7.12 13.66 22.27
CA LEU A 399 -7.49 14.49 21.13
C LEU A 399 -8.36 13.71 20.13
N TYR A 400 -7.99 12.47 19.83
CA TYR A 400 -8.74 11.55 18.98
C TYR A 400 -10.14 11.28 19.54
N ALA A 401 -10.24 10.88 20.81
CA ALA A 401 -11.51 10.57 21.46
C ALA A 401 -12.44 11.80 21.47
N ARG A 402 -11.92 12.96 21.88
CA ARG A 402 -12.67 14.22 21.90
C ARG A 402 -13.14 14.61 20.50
N GLY A 403 -12.27 14.51 19.50
CA GLY A 403 -12.59 14.83 18.11
C GLY A 403 -13.71 13.96 17.55
N ARG A 404 -13.66 12.65 17.82
CA ARG A 404 -14.70 11.68 17.41
C ARG A 404 -16.05 11.98 18.08
N ILE A 405 -16.08 12.19 19.40
CA ILE A 405 -17.32 12.50 20.14
C ILE A 405 -17.94 13.80 19.63
N ARG A 406 -17.13 14.86 19.53
CA ARG A 406 -17.60 16.19 19.10
C ARG A 406 -18.21 16.15 17.71
N MET A 407 -17.62 15.36 16.79
CA MET A 407 -18.15 15.18 15.44
C MET A 407 -19.57 14.60 15.47
N GLU A 408 -19.81 13.53 16.24
CA GLU A 408 -21.12 12.89 16.34
C GLU A 408 -22.16 13.78 17.05
N LEU A 409 -21.79 14.45 18.16
CA LEU A 409 -22.69 15.36 18.87
C LEU A 409 -23.10 16.56 18.00
N SER A 410 -22.16 17.09 17.21
CA SER A 410 -22.43 18.20 16.28
C SER A 410 -23.43 17.80 15.21
N LEU A 411 -23.34 16.57 14.67
CA LEU A 411 -24.29 16.06 13.68
C LEU A 411 -25.72 15.94 14.25
N ARG A 412 -25.85 15.71 15.55
CA ARG A 412 -27.14 15.56 16.24
C ARG A 412 -27.68 16.86 16.85
N HIS A 413 -26.97 17.98 16.70
CA HIS A 413 -27.31 19.26 17.35
C HIS A 413 -27.46 19.14 18.88
N VAL A 414 -26.74 18.20 19.50
CA VAL A 414 -26.73 18.02 20.95
C VAL A 414 -25.65 18.94 21.53
N GLU A 415 -26.00 19.76 22.52
CA GLU A 415 -25.02 20.58 23.22
C GLU A 415 -23.97 19.70 23.92
N GLU A 416 -22.69 20.04 23.70
CA GLU A 416 -21.56 19.37 24.33
C GLU A 416 -21.60 19.65 25.84
N LYS A 417 -22.17 18.74 26.64
CA LYS A 417 -22.06 18.80 28.10
C LYS A 417 -20.61 18.52 28.48
N THR A 418 -19.87 19.57 28.82
CA THR A 418 -18.43 19.53 29.16
C THR A 418 -18.09 18.48 30.22
N GLU A 419 -18.99 18.28 31.20
CA GLU A 419 -18.82 17.31 32.28
C GLU A 419 -18.84 15.86 31.78
N PHE A 420 -19.79 15.50 30.90
CA PHE A 420 -19.90 14.16 30.32
C PHE A 420 -18.68 13.80 29.46
N VAL A 421 -18.26 14.73 28.59
CA VAL A 421 -17.06 14.55 27.76
C VAL A 421 -15.82 14.39 28.65
N GLY A 422 -15.73 15.14 29.75
CA GLY A 422 -14.66 15.01 30.74
C GLY A 422 -14.58 13.62 31.37
N VAL A 423 -15.73 13.04 31.76
CA VAL A 423 -15.81 11.70 32.34
C VAL A 423 -15.37 10.63 31.35
N ILE A 424 -15.87 10.68 30.10
CA ILE A 424 -15.49 9.74 29.04
C ILE A 424 -13.98 9.80 28.80
N LEU A 425 -13.44 11.02 28.64
CA LEU A 425 -12.01 11.22 28.37
C LEU A 425 -11.14 10.69 29.53
N ALA A 426 -11.51 10.98 30.79
CA ALA A 426 -10.78 10.48 31.94
C ALA A 426 -10.75 8.94 32.00
N ARG A 427 -11.87 8.29 31.66
CA ARG A 427 -11.98 6.82 31.59
C ARG A 427 -11.13 6.25 30.45
N ILE A 428 -11.25 6.82 29.25
CA ILE A 428 -10.46 6.42 28.08
C ILE A 428 -8.96 6.52 28.38
N SER A 429 -8.50 7.62 29.01
CA SER A 429 -7.09 7.78 29.38
C SER A 429 -6.58 6.64 30.26
N ARG A 430 -7.43 6.15 31.19
CA ARG A 430 -7.08 5.05 32.10
C ARG A 430 -7.08 3.70 31.40
N LEU A 431 -8.07 3.45 30.54
CA LEU A 431 -8.20 2.21 29.76
C LEU A 431 -7.09 2.06 28.71
N ALA A 432 -6.70 3.18 28.10
CA ALA A 432 -5.74 3.18 27.00
C ALA A 432 -4.40 2.54 27.40
N GLN A 433 -3.86 2.84 28.59
CA GLN A 433 -2.53 2.38 29.05
C GLN A 433 -1.43 2.50 27.97
N GLY A 434 -1.52 3.53 27.11
CA GLY A 434 -0.59 3.76 26.01
C GLY A 434 -0.85 2.90 24.75
N VAL A 435 -2.00 2.23 24.64
CA VAL A 435 -2.40 1.35 23.54
C VAL A 435 -3.60 1.97 22.81
N PHE A 436 -3.35 2.53 21.63
CA PHE A 436 -4.31 3.33 20.86
C PHE A 436 -5.49 2.50 20.35
N ILE A 437 -5.25 1.22 20.00
CA ILE A 437 -6.31 0.33 19.54
C ILE A 437 -7.43 0.15 20.58
N ARG A 438 -7.12 0.19 21.89
CA ARG A 438 -8.13 0.14 22.95
C ARG A 438 -9.07 1.34 22.86
N VAL A 439 -8.48 2.54 22.71
CA VAL A 439 -9.22 3.79 22.56
C VAL A 439 -10.10 3.73 21.33
N ARG A 440 -9.58 3.25 20.20
CA ARG A 440 -10.36 3.11 18.98
C ARG A 440 -11.58 2.20 19.17
N LEU A 441 -11.40 1.00 19.73
CA LEU A 441 -12.49 0.03 19.92
C LEU A 441 -13.57 0.59 20.86
N VAL A 442 -13.16 1.18 21.98
CA VAL A 442 -14.07 1.88 22.92
C VAL A 442 -14.83 3.00 22.20
N MET A 443 -14.12 3.80 21.39
CA MET A 443 -14.73 4.91 20.67
C MET A 443 -15.71 4.45 19.60
N ASP A 444 -15.46 3.33 18.94
CA ASP A 444 -16.38 2.78 17.94
C ASP A 444 -17.69 2.29 18.64
N GLU A 445 -17.59 1.68 19.82
CA GLU A 445 -18.75 1.29 20.64
C GLU A 445 -19.55 2.50 21.15
N LEU A 446 -18.87 3.52 21.69
CA LEU A 446 -19.51 4.75 22.15
C LEU A 446 -20.18 5.55 21.03
N VAL A 447 -19.51 5.66 19.88
CA VAL A 447 -20.08 6.33 18.71
C VAL A 447 -21.32 5.58 18.23
N GLN A 448 -21.32 4.25 18.25
CA GLN A 448 -22.50 3.46 17.91
C GLN A 448 -23.65 3.73 18.87
N GLY A 449 -23.42 3.72 20.18
CA GLY A 449 -24.47 4.05 21.17
C GLY A 449 -25.04 5.46 20.99
N ILE A 450 -24.17 6.45 20.76
CA ILE A 450 -24.59 7.82 20.41
C ILE A 450 -25.45 7.80 19.13
N GLN A 451 -25.11 6.97 18.14
CA GLN A 451 -25.86 6.82 16.91
C GLN A 451 -27.21 6.11 17.10
N GLU A 452 -27.32 5.22 18.06
CA GLU A 452 -28.56 4.51 18.41
C GLU A 452 -29.49 5.39 19.28
N GLY A 453 -28.94 6.46 19.88
CA GLY A 453 -29.69 7.44 20.66
C GLY A 453 -29.55 7.25 22.17
N ASP A 454 -28.54 6.50 22.59
CA ASP A 454 -28.27 6.20 24.00
C ASP A 454 -28.12 7.48 24.82
N ASN A 455 -28.67 7.44 26.03
CA ASN A 455 -28.54 8.51 27.00
C ASN A 455 -27.20 8.43 27.75
N VAL A 456 -26.92 9.42 28.61
CA VAL A 456 -25.65 9.52 29.34
C VAL A 456 -25.40 8.34 30.28
N GLU A 457 -26.44 7.80 30.90
CA GLU A 457 -26.33 6.64 31.81
C GLU A 457 -25.99 5.38 31.01
N GLU A 458 -26.67 5.14 29.89
CA GLU A 458 -26.39 4.00 28.99
C GLU A 458 -24.97 4.05 28.41
N LEU A 459 -24.49 5.24 28.02
CA LEU A 459 -23.10 5.43 27.55
C LEU A 459 -22.07 5.25 28.67
N ASN A 460 -22.43 5.56 29.93
CA ASN A 460 -21.59 5.29 31.08
C ASN A 460 -21.56 3.79 31.40
N ASP A 461 -22.69 3.09 31.30
CA ASP A 461 -22.75 1.64 31.47
C ASP A 461 -21.83 0.95 30.46
N ILE A 462 -21.84 1.38 29.20
CA ILE A 462 -20.88 0.91 28.18
C ILE A 462 -19.44 1.10 28.66
N LEU A 463 -19.09 2.26 29.23
CA LEU A 463 -17.73 2.55 29.71
C LEU A 463 -17.30 1.76 30.96
N GLU A 464 -18.26 1.40 31.81
CA GLU A 464 -18.04 0.56 32.99
C GLU A 464 -17.84 -0.90 32.60
N ASP A 465 -18.59 -1.34 31.60
CA ASP A 465 -18.67 -2.73 31.13
C ASP A 465 -17.56 -3.11 30.14
N ILE A 466 -16.75 -2.12 29.71
CA ILE A 466 -15.58 -2.36 28.86
C ILE A 466 -14.46 -3.06 29.65
N PRO A 467 -13.98 -4.22 29.17
CA PRO A 467 -12.85 -4.92 29.78
C PRO A 467 -11.57 -4.10 29.80
N VAL A 468 -10.70 -4.37 30.76
CA VAL A 468 -9.37 -3.72 30.85
C VAL A 468 -8.36 -4.39 29.91
N GLU A 469 -8.51 -5.70 29.68
CA GLU A 469 -7.61 -6.50 28.84
C GLU A 469 -7.93 -6.35 27.35
N LEU A 470 -6.88 -6.27 26.52
CA LEU A 470 -7.07 -6.04 25.08
C LEU A 470 -7.76 -7.23 24.39
N GLU A 471 -7.47 -8.45 24.82
CA GLU A 471 -8.05 -9.68 24.26
C GLU A 471 -9.57 -9.72 24.47
N ASP A 472 -10.02 -9.33 25.66
CA ASP A 472 -11.44 -9.25 25.98
C ASP A 472 -12.17 -8.15 25.19
N ILE A 473 -11.55 -6.97 25.03
CA ILE A 473 -12.11 -5.89 24.20
C ILE A 473 -12.24 -6.36 22.73
N CYS A 474 -11.22 -7.03 22.20
CA CYS A 474 -11.26 -7.58 20.84
C CYS A 474 -12.35 -8.65 20.71
N THR A 475 -12.47 -9.55 21.68
CA THR A 475 -13.49 -10.60 21.71
C THR A 475 -14.89 -9.99 21.74
N ARG A 476 -15.12 -8.98 22.58
CA ARG A 476 -16.36 -8.21 22.64
C ARG A 476 -16.68 -7.54 21.30
N ALA A 477 -15.69 -6.92 20.66
CA ALA A 477 -15.86 -6.30 19.35
C ALA A 477 -16.24 -7.32 18.26
N VAL A 478 -15.60 -8.49 18.25
CA VAL A 478 -15.90 -9.58 17.30
C VAL A 478 -17.30 -10.15 17.52
N LEU A 479 -17.67 -10.44 18.76
CA LEU A 479 -19.00 -10.96 19.09
C LEU A 479 -20.12 -9.99 18.68
N ARG A 480 -19.88 -8.68 18.81
CA ARG A 480 -20.83 -7.63 18.39
C ARG A 480 -20.94 -7.45 16.88
N MET A 481 -19.94 -7.86 16.09
CA MET A 481 -20.04 -7.77 14.63
C MET A 481 -21.10 -8.73 14.04
N GLY A 482 -21.56 -9.73 14.81
CA GLY A 482 -22.61 -10.66 14.44
C GLY A 482 -22.23 -11.61 13.28
N PRO A 483 -22.92 -12.75 13.12
CA PRO A 483 -22.63 -13.70 12.04
C PRO A 483 -22.86 -13.15 10.62
N GLU A 484 -23.59 -12.03 10.47
CA GLU A 484 -23.80 -11.39 9.16
C GLU A 484 -22.57 -10.62 8.62
N LYS A 485 -21.57 -10.31 9.47
CA LYS A 485 -20.30 -9.71 9.03
C LYS A 485 -19.09 -10.63 9.17
N ALA A 486 -19.20 -11.70 9.95
CA ALA A 486 -18.16 -12.72 10.08
C ALA A 486 -18.18 -13.77 8.95
N GLY A 487 -19.26 -13.85 8.16
CA GLY A 487 -19.46 -14.90 7.16
C GLY A 487 -18.82 -14.68 5.77
N GLU A 488 -18.15 -13.55 5.49
CA GLU A 488 -17.57 -13.31 4.15
C GLU A 488 -16.07 -13.60 4.02
N ASP A 489 -15.34 -13.86 5.12
CA ASP A 489 -13.87 -14.03 5.06
C ASP A 489 -13.34 -15.44 5.41
N GLU A 490 -14.21 -16.42 5.72
CA GLU A 490 -13.79 -17.83 5.93
C GLU A 490 -14.04 -18.75 4.72
N SER A 491 -14.41 -18.20 3.56
CA SER A 491 -14.56 -18.99 2.32
C SER A 491 -13.58 -18.57 1.23
N LYS A 492 -12.28 -18.63 1.53
CA LYS A 492 -11.22 -18.88 0.54
C LYS A 492 -9.94 -19.38 1.23
N VAL A 493 -9.85 -20.71 1.18
CA VAL A 493 -8.70 -21.60 1.46
C VAL A 493 -7.40 -21.09 0.85
#